data_AF-A0A7S4UYX3-F1
#
_entry.id   AF-A0A7S4UYX3-F1
#
_cell.length_a   1.000
_cell.length_b   1.000
_cell.length_c   1.000
_cell.angle_alpha   90.00
_cell.angle_beta   90.00
_cell.angle_gamma   90.00
#
_symmetry.space_group_name_H-M   'P 1'
#
loop_
_entity.id
_entity.type
_entity.pdbx_description
1 polymer ?
#
loop_
_entity_poly.entity_id
_entity_poly.type
_entity_poly.pdbx_seq_one_letter_code
_entity_poly.pdbx_strand_id
1 'polypeptide(L)'
;MSRLIESWKKSGWEYNFYDDDSAVEFISTHFPPEIREAYESITPGAFKADLFRYCVLLIRGGVYADMDVLLETNLDAAVANDVGFMIPIDEPGTEVHHRSCLWNGLIAVAPGHPFIAKTIEKVVNNIRNKFTSVDYDDMLCPKPVLSVSHRLDTLFTCGPCIMGASINSLLGRHMQDQFEIGDVDIWRSERNNRSDDGNIVVSPDDPRLLIPGRTIILMQKKDDMGAHRFTWVEKNIVVAATDMPDYDDRPPTGEHYSKVHDKSGIYGLKKLYTNNISADEEIRIIISKV
;
A
#
# COMPACT_ATOMS: atom_id res chain seq x y z
N MET A 1 -27.56 -4.76 -3.80
CA MET A 1 -26.12 -4.50 -3.99
C MET A 1 -25.81 -3.15 -3.35
N SER A 2 -24.74 -3.04 -2.59
CA SER A 2 -24.41 -1.82 -1.82
C SER A 2 -24.32 -0.58 -2.71
N ARG A 3 -24.75 0.59 -2.23
CA ARG A 3 -24.50 1.88 -2.89
C ARG A 3 -22.99 2.11 -3.12
N LEU A 4 -22.14 1.59 -2.23
CA LEU A 4 -20.67 1.68 -2.30
C LEU A 4 -20.16 1.06 -3.61
N ILE A 5 -20.50 -0.20 -3.85
CA ILE A 5 -20.12 -0.94 -5.07
C ILE A 5 -20.72 -0.31 -6.34
N GLU A 6 -21.99 0.11 -6.27
CA GLU A 6 -22.68 0.72 -7.41
C GLU A 6 -22.04 2.03 -7.87
N SER A 7 -21.43 2.80 -6.96
CA SER A 7 -20.71 4.03 -7.31
C SER A 7 -19.53 3.77 -8.27
N TRP A 8 -18.80 2.67 -8.04
CA TRP A 8 -17.68 2.27 -8.89
C TRP A 8 -18.14 1.68 -10.23
N LYS A 9 -19.20 0.86 -10.23
CA LYS A 9 -19.77 0.30 -11.48
C LYS A 9 -20.30 1.36 -12.43
N LYS A 10 -20.78 2.49 -11.90
CA LYS A 10 -21.33 3.61 -12.69
C LYS A 10 -20.31 4.70 -12.99
N SER A 11 -19.04 4.48 -12.68
CA SER A 11 -17.96 5.45 -12.91
C SER A 11 -17.66 5.73 -14.39
N GLY A 12 -18.10 4.83 -15.29
CA GLY A 12 -17.74 4.84 -16.71
C GLY A 12 -16.45 4.09 -17.04
N TRP A 13 -15.74 3.60 -16.01
CA TRP A 13 -14.54 2.77 -16.14
C TRP A 13 -14.90 1.28 -16.11
N GLU A 14 -13.99 0.43 -16.60
CA GLU A 14 -14.14 -1.02 -16.52
C GLU A 14 -14.08 -1.48 -15.06
N TYR A 15 -15.17 -2.09 -14.57
CA TYR A 15 -15.25 -2.62 -13.22
C TYR A 15 -14.90 -4.11 -13.20
N ASN A 16 -13.90 -4.47 -12.39
CA ASN A 16 -13.50 -5.85 -12.15
C ASN A 16 -13.66 -6.20 -10.67
N PHE A 17 -14.23 -7.38 -10.39
CA PHE A 17 -14.32 -7.95 -9.04
C PHE A 17 -13.62 -9.31 -9.03
N TYR A 18 -12.84 -9.57 -7.99
CA TYR A 18 -12.08 -10.79 -7.83
C TYR A 18 -12.48 -11.46 -6.51
N ASP A 19 -12.89 -12.71 -6.62
CA ASP A 19 -13.03 -13.65 -5.51
C ASP A 19 -11.72 -14.45 -5.30
N ASP A 20 -11.74 -15.38 -4.34
CA ASP A 20 -10.56 -16.17 -3.98
C ASP A 20 -10.03 -17.01 -5.16
N ASP A 21 -10.92 -17.61 -5.95
CA ASP A 21 -10.54 -18.47 -7.08
C ASP A 21 -9.91 -17.65 -8.20
N SER A 22 -10.54 -16.54 -8.60
CA SER A 22 -10.00 -15.64 -9.62
C SER A 22 -8.72 -14.95 -9.18
N ALA A 23 -8.52 -14.71 -7.86
CA ALA A 23 -7.27 -14.19 -7.33
C ALA A 23 -6.11 -15.18 -7.52
N VAL A 24 -6.32 -16.45 -7.19
CA VAL A 24 -5.31 -17.52 -7.36
C VAL A 24 -4.99 -17.74 -8.84
N GLU A 25 -6.00 -17.75 -9.70
CA GLU A 25 -5.82 -17.88 -11.15
C GLU A 25 -5.00 -16.70 -11.71
N PHE A 26 -5.35 -15.48 -11.32
CA PHE A 26 -4.63 -14.28 -11.77
C PHE A 26 -3.16 -14.30 -11.36
N ILE A 27 -2.86 -14.62 -10.09
CA ILE A 27 -1.48 -14.72 -9.62
C ILE A 27 -0.72 -15.81 -10.40
N SER A 28 -1.32 -16.99 -10.55
CA SER A 28 -0.69 -18.12 -11.27
C SER A 28 -0.40 -17.81 -12.74
N THR A 29 -1.21 -16.93 -13.35
CA THR A 29 -1.08 -16.57 -14.76
C THR A 29 0.00 -15.52 -15.00
N HIS A 30 0.12 -14.55 -14.09
CA HIS A 30 0.94 -13.35 -14.31
C HIS A 30 2.24 -13.29 -13.52
N PHE A 31 2.40 -14.13 -12.51
CA PHE A 31 3.53 -14.07 -11.58
C PHE A 31 4.23 -15.42 -11.45
N PRO A 32 5.54 -15.40 -11.12
CA PRO A 32 6.28 -16.62 -10.89
C PRO A 32 5.82 -17.35 -9.61
N PRO A 33 6.14 -18.65 -9.46
CA PRO A 33 5.60 -19.50 -8.40
C PRO A 33 5.82 -18.96 -6.99
N GLU A 34 6.91 -18.25 -6.74
CA GLU A 34 7.29 -17.76 -5.42
C GLU A 34 6.28 -16.74 -4.86
N ILE A 35 5.63 -15.98 -5.74
CA ILE A 35 4.59 -15.01 -5.34
C ILE A 35 3.30 -15.74 -4.99
N ARG A 36 2.97 -16.80 -5.73
CA ARG A 36 1.85 -17.69 -5.43
C ARG A 36 2.08 -18.41 -4.11
N GLU A 37 3.26 -18.97 -3.89
CA GLU A 37 3.65 -19.62 -2.64
C GLU A 37 3.51 -18.67 -1.45
N ALA A 38 3.99 -17.43 -1.59
CA ALA A 38 3.82 -16.41 -0.56
C ALA A 38 2.33 -16.16 -0.28
N TYR A 39 1.52 -15.92 -1.31
CA TYR A 39 0.07 -15.69 -1.21
C TYR A 39 -0.67 -16.85 -0.52
N GLU A 40 -0.38 -18.09 -0.91
CA GLU A 40 -1.01 -19.29 -0.33
C GLU A 40 -0.54 -19.56 1.11
N SER A 41 0.66 -19.11 1.48
CA SER A 41 1.19 -19.27 2.84
C SER A 41 0.58 -18.32 3.87
N ILE A 42 -0.06 -17.22 3.44
CA ILE A 42 -0.77 -16.28 4.31
C ILE A 42 -2.06 -16.93 4.82
N THR A 43 -2.30 -16.89 6.12
CA THR A 43 -3.53 -17.43 6.73
C THR A 43 -4.70 -16.44 6.67
N PRO A 44 -4.58 -15.17 7.10
CA PRO A 44 -5.74 -14.29 7.16
C PRO A 44 -6.07 -13.70 5.78
N GLY A 45 -7.34 -13.81 5.37
CA GLY A 45 -7.80 -13.35 4.05
C GLY A 45 -7.56 -11.86 3.79
N ALA A 46 -7.59 -11.01 4.81
CA ALA A 46 -7.28 -9.58 4.66
C ALA A 46 -5.85 -9.33 4.17
N PHE A 47 -4.86 -10.10 4.64
CA PHE A 47 -3.46 -9.98 4.18
C PHE A 47 -3.28 -10.56 2.78
N LYS A 48 -4.07 -11.58 2.42
CA LYS A 48 -4.14 -12.07 1.04
C LYS A 48 -4.64 -10.96 0.11
N ALA A 49 -5.72 -10.26 0.48
CA ALA A 49 -6.24 -9.12 -0.27
C ALA A 49 -5.21 -7.98 -0.39
N ASP A 50 -4.40 -7.73 0.64
CA ASP A 50 -3.28 -6.78 0.58
C ASP A 50 -2.21 -7.17 -0.45
N LEU A 51 -1.75 -8.42 -0.50
CA LEU A 51 -0.80 -8.83 -1.53
C LEU A 51 -1.45 -8.82 -2.92
N PHE A 52 -2.67 -9.32 -3.03
CA PHE A 52 -3.38 -9.45 -4.30
C PHE A 52 -3.65 -8.10 -4.96
N ARG A 53 -4.07 -7.08 -4.19
CA ARG A 53 -4.32 -5.74 -4.76
C ARG A 53 -3.07 -5.17 -5.41
N TYR A 54 -1.89 -5.39 -4.81
CA TYR A 54 -0.63 -4.96 -5.42
C TYR A 54 -0.35 -5.71 -6.71
N CYS A 55 -0.54 -7.04 -6.73
CA CYS A 55 -0.34 -7.87 -7.92
C CYS A 55 -1.23 -7.42 -9.09
N VAL A 56 -2.52 -7.19 -8.85
CA VAL A 56 -3.45 -6.72 -9.89
C VAL A 56 -3.03 -5.35 -10.41
N LEU A 57 -2.74 -4.41 -9.51
CA LEU A 57 -2.34 -3.05 -9.86
C LEU A 57 -1.01 -3.01 -10.62
N LEU A 58 -0.05 -3.90 -10.34
CA LEU A 58 1.19 -3.96 -11.09
C LEU A 58 0.93 -4.28 -12.56
N ILE A 59 0.07 -5.26 -12.83
CA ILE A 59 -0.17 -5.78 -14.17
C ILE A 59 -1.15 -4.90 -14.94
N ARG A 60 -2.26 -4.51 -14.30
CA ARG A 60 -3.36 -3.80 -14.97
C ARG A 60 -3.32 -2.29 -14.78
N GLY A 61 -2.64 -1.78 -13.74
CA GLY A 61 -2.81 -0.40 -13.30
C GLY A 61 -4.26 -0.11 -12.90
N GLY A 62 -4.66 1.14 -13.03
CA GLY A 62 -6.02 1.60 -12.76
C GLY A 62 -6.24 1.98 -11.31
N VAL A 63 -7.46 1.77 -10.81
CA VAL A 63 -7.86 2.12 -9.43
C VAL A 63 -8.32 0.87 -8.69
N TYR A 64 -7.71 0.61 -7.54
CA TYR A 64 -8.21 -0.33 -6.54
C TYR A 64 -8.97 0.44 -5.46
N ALA A 65 -10.09 -0.12 -5.01
CA ALA A 65 -10.84 0.37 -3.86
C ALA A 65 -11.41 -0.81 -3.06
N ASP A 66 -11.32 -0.74 -1.72
CA ASP A 66 -11.98 -1.68 -0.84
C ASP A 66 -13.52 -1.61 -1.04
N MET A 67 -14.21 -2.71 -0.75
CA MET A 67 -15.65 -2.85 -1.01
C MET A 67 -16.53 -1.90 -0.20
N ASP A 68 -15.99 -1.33 0.87
CA ASP A 68 -16.63 -0.34 1.75
C ASP A 68 -16.25 1.11 1.42
N VAL A 69 -15.61 1.34 0.27
CA VAL A 69 -15.28 2.67 -0.24
C VAL A 69 -16.33 3.13 -1.24
N LEU A 70 -16.90 4.31 -0.99
CA LEU A 70 -17.77 5.06 -1.88
C LEU A 70 -16.93 5.99 -2.77
N LEU A 71 -17.14 5.92 -4.09
CA LEU A 71 -16.60 6.92 -5.02
C LEU A 71 -17.46 8.20 -4.93
N GLU A 72 -16.81 9.33 -4.62
CA GLU A 72 -17.49 10.63 -4.42
C GLU A 72 -17.33 11.58 -5.61
N THR A 73 -16.29 11.37 -6.44
CA THR A 73 -16.00 12.21 -7.62
C THR A 73 -15.79 11.34 -8.86
N ASN A 74 -16.07 11.90 -10.04
CA ASN A 74 -15.74 11.25 -11.31
C ASN A 74 -14.24 10.92 -11.41
N LEU A 75 -13.91 9.71 -11.87
CA LEU A 75 -12.53 9.22 -11.90
C LEU A 75 -11.62 10.00 -12.85
N ASP A 76 -12.12 10.49 -13.98
CA ASP A 76 -11.31 11.29 -14.92
C ASP A 76 -10.89 12.64 -14.29
N ALA A 77 -11.72 13.17 -13.38
CA ALA A 77 -11.38 14.35 -12.60
C ALA A 77 -10.44 14.04 -11.42
N ALA A 78 -10.67 12.91 -10.75
CA ALA A 78 -9.91 12.48 -9.58
C ALA A 78 -8.51 11.96 -9.93
N VAL A 79 -8.35 11.25 -11.04
CA VAL A 79 -7.09 10.65 -11.52
C VAL A 79 -6.78 11.23 -12.90
N ALA A 80 -6.20 12.42 -12.90
CA ALA A 80 -5.83 13.09 -14.15
C ALA A 80 -4.71 12.34 -14.89
N ASN A 81 -4.60 12.54 -16.20
CA ASN A 81 -3.63 11.84 -17.06
C ASN A 81 -2.15 12.01 -16.66
N ASP A 82 -1.82 13.06 -15.89
CA ASP A 82 -0.48 13.32 -15.37
C ASP A 82 -0.20 12.61 -14.03
N VAL A 83 -1.19 11.96 -13.42
CA VAL A 83 -1.07 11.22 -12.16
C VAL A 83 -0.65 9.78 -12.46
N GLY A 84 0.57 9.42 -12.08
CA GLY A 84 1.07 8.04 -12.19
C GLY A 84 0.87 7.21 -10.93
N PHE A 85 0.72 7.86 -9.77
CA PHE A 85 0.42 7.20 -8.50
C PHE A 85 -0.38 8.12 -7.58
N MET A 86 -1.40 7.59 -6.92
CA MET A 86 -2.20 8.30 -5.93
C MET A 86 -2.64 7.35 -4.82
N ILE A 87 -2.44 7.77 -3.57
CA ILE A 87 -2.82 6.99 -2.39
C ILE A 87 -3.10 7.93 -1.22
N PRO A 88 -4.05 7.63 -0.32
CA PRO A 88 -4.19 8.39 0.90
C PRO A 88 -3.05 8.16 1.90
N ILE A 89 -2.68 9.20 2.64
CA ILE A 89 -1.88 9.01 3.85
C ILE A 89 -2.70 8.24 4.88
N ASP A 90 -2.07 7.33 5.62
CA ASP A 90 -2.73 6.62 6.71
C ASP A 90 -2.50 7.33 8.06
N GLU A 91 -3.25 6.92 9.08
CA GLU A 91 -3.16 7.45 10.44
C GLU A 91 -2.28 6.70 11.45
N PRO A 92 -1.92 5.40 11.29
CA PRO A 92 -0.86 4.77 12.07
C PRO A 92 0.32 5.71 12.31
N GLY A 93 0.67 5.91 13.58
CA GLY A 93 1.73 6.84 14.00
C GLY A 93 1.29 8.29 14.26
N THR A 94 0.01 8.66 14.11
CA THR A 94 -0.47 10.03 14.38
C THR A 94 -0.25 10.47 15.83
N GLU A 95 -0.51 9.59 16.82
CA GLU A 95 -0.30 9.89 18.25
C GLU A 95 1.16 10.22 18.60
N VAL A 96 2.11 9.75 17.78
CA VAL A 96 3.55 10.01 17.94
C VAL A 96 4.10 10.93 16.84
N HIS A 97 3.21 11.62 16.13
CA HIS A 97 3.53 12.57 15.05
C HIS A 97 4.45 11.99 13.96
N HIS A 98 4.16 10.76 13.52
CA HIS A 98 5.01 10.01 12.61
C HIS A 98 4.21 9.24 11.55
N ARG A 99 3.69 9.96 10.55
CA ARG A 99 2.83 9.39 9.50
C ARG A 99 3.63 8.88 8.30
N SER A 100 4.06 7.62 8.37
CA SER A 100 4.83 6.97 7.29
C SER A 100 4.08 5.85 6.57
N CYS A 101 2.88 5.48 7.04
CA CYS A 101 2.04 4.48 6.40
C CYS A 101 1.09 5.13 5.38
N LEU A 102 0.75 4.40 4.32
CA LEU A 102 -0.12 4.88 3.22
C LEU A 102 -1.31 3.94 3.09
N TRP A 103 -2.52 4.46 3.17
CA TRP A 103 -3.74 3.68 3.32
C TRP A 103 -4.05 2.94 2.01
N ASN A 104 -3.79 1.64 1.99
CA ASN A 104 -3.80 0.82 0.78
C ASN A 104 -5.22 0.37 0.34
N GLY A 105 -6.27 0.83 1.01
CA GLY A 105 -7.67 0.58 0.65
C GLY A 105 -8.18 1.39 -0.54
N LEU A 106 -7.42 2.39 -1.00
CA LEU A 106 -7.66 3.15 -2.24
C LEU A 106 -6.32 3.47 -2.88
N ILE A 107 -6.09 2.99 -4.09
CA ILE A 107 -4.84 3.23 -4.83
C ILE A 107 -5.17 3.45 -6.29
N ALA A 108 -4.72 4.56 -6.87
CA ALA A 108 -4.68 4.74 -8.32
C ALA A 108 -3.23 4.70 -8.80
N VAL A 109 -2.94 3.93 -9.85
CA VAL A 109 -1.56 3.70 -10.28
C VAL A 109 -1.46 3.33 -11.75
N ALA A 110 -0.42 3.83 -12.41
CA ALA A 110 -0.04 3.41 -13.75
C ALA A 110 0.42 1.94 -13.75
N PRO A 111 0.11 1.16 -14.81
CA PRO A 111 0.61 -0.22 -14.90
C PRO A 111 2.14 -0.24 -14.90
N GLY A 112 2.74 -1.25 -14.27
CA GLY A 112 4.20 -1.37 -14.15
C GLY A 112 4.83 -0.27 -13.29
N HIS A 113 4.15 0.24 -12.26
CA HIS A 113 4.73 1.28 -11.41
C HIS A 113 5.83 0.73 -10.47
N PRO A 114 7.03 1.35 -10.40
CA PRO A 114 8.13 0.89 -9.54
C PRO A 114 7.78 0.79 -8.06
N PHE A 115 6.95 1.70 -7.54
CA PHE A 115 6.42 1.60 -6.16
C PHE A 115 5.69 0.29 -5.89
N ILE A 116 4.80 -0.15 -6.79
CA ILE A 116 4.04 -1.39 -6.59
C ILE A 116 4.96 -2.61 -6.69
N ALA A 117 5.87 -2.63 -7.67
CA ALA A 117 6.85 -3.71 -7.78
C ALA A 117 7.73 -3.83 -6.53
N LYS A 118 8.21 -2.69 -5.99
CA LYS A 118 9.03 -2.68 -4.77
C LYS A 118 8.25 -3.15 -3.56
N THR A 119 6.96 -2.80 -3.47
CA THR A 119 6.08 -3.29 -2.40
C THR A 119 5.87 -4.79 -2.50
N ILE A 120 5.55 -5.33 -3.68
CA ILE A 120 5.39 -6.78 -3.87
C ILE A 120 6.70 -7.51 -3.53
N GLU A 121 7.83 -7.02 -4.03
CA GLU A 121 9.16 -7.57 -3.73
C GLU A 121 9.38 -7.70 -2.20
N LYS A 122 9.17 -6.61 -1.45
CA LYS A 122 9.34 -6.60 0.00
C LYS A 122 8.35 -7.53 0.71
N VAL A 123 7.07 -7.45 0.36
CA VAL A 123 6.02 -8.28 0.98
C VAL A 123 6.32 -9.76 0.77
N VAL A 124 6.61 -10.17 -0.46
CA VAL A 124 6.88 -11.57 -0.81
C VAL A 124 8.16 -12.07 -0.12
N ASN A 125 9.24 -11.29 -0.13
CA ASN A 125 10.48 -11.65 0.58
C ASN A 125 10.23 -11.78 2.10
N ASN A 126 9.49 -10.85 2.71
CA ASN A 126 9.17 -10.91 4.13
C ASN A 126 8.34 -12.16 4.48
N ILE A 127 7.36 -12.51 3.66
CA ILE A 127 6.51 -13.71 3.86
C ILE A 127 7.30 -15.00 3.69
N ARG A 128 8.14 -15.10 2.63
CA ARG A 128 8.93 -16.29 2.36
C ARG A 128 10.03 -16.51 3.41
N ASN A 129 10.51 -15.43 4.04
CA ASN A 129 11.46 -15.47 5.15
C ASN A 129 10.80 -15.48 6.54
N LYS A 130 9.47 -15.59 6.60
CA LYS A 130 8.68 -15.70 7.84
C LYS A 130 8.92 -14.58 8.83
N PHE A 131 9.02 -13.34 8.33
CA PHE A 131 9.22 -12.15 9.15
C PHE A 131 8.21 -12.08 10.29
N THR A 132 8.75 -11.79 11.47
CA THR A 132 8.07 -11.51 12.71
C THR A 132 8.18 -10.02 13.06
N SER A 133 7.56 -9.61 14.17
CA SER A 133 7.71 -8.25 14.70
C SER A 133 9.17 -7.82 14.89
N VAL A 134 10.06 -8.75 15.25
CA VAL A 134 11.49 -8.49 15.47
C VAL A 134 12.21 -8.21 14.15
N ASP A 135 11.93 -9.02 13.12
CA ASP A 135 12.52 -8.84 11.79
C ASP A 135 12.10 -7.52 11.15
N TYR A 136 10.87 -7.06 11.44
CA TYR A 136 10.43 -5.72 11.04
C TYR A 136 11.21 -4.61 11.74
N ASP A 137 11.50 -4.72 13.04
CA ASP A 137 12.32 -3.71 13.73
C ASP A 137 13.73 -3.62 13.12
N ASP A 138 14.34 -4.76 12.82
CA ASP A 138 15.65 -4.83 12.17
C ASP A 138 15.61 -4.23 10.75
N MET A 139 14.55 -4.50 9.98
CA MET A 139 14.33 -3.90 8.65
C MET A 139 14.27 -2.36 8.72
N LEU A 140 13.80 -1.79 9.84
CA LEU A 140 13.61 -0.35 10.03
C LEU A 140 14.84 0.35 10.62
N CYS A 141 15.95 -0.36 10.83
CA CYS A 141 17.23 0.23 11.17
C CYS A 141 17.79 1.12 10.03
N PRO A 142 18.64 2.13 10.33
CA PRO A 142 19.35 2.36 11.60
C PRO A 142 18.62 3.22 12.64
N LYS A 143 17.49 3.86 12.31
CA LYS A 143 16.81 4.81 13.22
C LYS A 143 15.31 4.50 13.30
N PRO A 144 14.92 3.33 13.84
CA PRO A 144 13.53 2.92 13.85
C PRO A 144 12.71 3.76 14.85
N VAL A 145 11.48 4.10 14.46
CA VAL A 145 10.42 4.62 15.35
C VAL A 145 9.62 3.44 15.87
N LEU A 146 10.15 2.80 16.92
CA LEU A 146 9.64 1.54 17.48
C LEU A 146 8.21 1.67 18.04
N SER A 147 7.79 2.86 18.46
CA SER A 147 6.42 3.06 18.96
C SER A 147 5.34 2.78 17.90
N VAL A 148 5.66 2.92 16.62
CA VAL A 148 4.76 2.57 15.52
C VAL A 148 4.87 1.08 15.20
N SER A 149 6.08 0.55 15.01
CA SER A 149 6.27 -0.87 14.65
C SER A 149 5.80 -1.82 15.76
N HIS A 150 6.06 -1.53 17.03
CA HIS A 150 5.63 -2.39 18.14
C HIS A 150 4.13 -2.37 18.40
N ARG A 151 3.45 -1.28 17.98
CA ARG A 151 1.99 -1.17 18.13
C ARG A 151 1.26 -1.75 16.93
N LEU A 152 1.85 -1.74 15.74
CA LEU A 152 1.18 -1.98 14.45
C LEU A 152 2.05 -2.81 13.49
N ASP A 153 2.81 -3.75 14.02
CA ASP A 153 3.70 -4.67 13.29
C ASP A 153 2.98 -5.40 12.14
N THR A 154 1.73 -5.80 12.36
CA THR A 154 0.88 -6.45 11.36
C THR A 154 0.68 -5.62 10.08
N LEU A 155 0.73 -4.29 10.18
CA LEU A 155 0.63 -3.39 9.03
C LEU A 155 1.89 -3.38 8.16
N PHE A 156 3.02 -3.89 8.67
CA PHE A 156 4.28 -4.06 7.94
C PHE A 156 4.39 -5.41 7.21
N THR A 157 3.42 -6.31 7.37
CA THR A 157 3.44 -7.58 6.63
C THR A 157 3.03 -7.40 5.18
N CYS A 158 1.79 -6.99 4.93
CA CYS A 158 1.26 -6.73 3.59
C CYS A 158 0.57 -5.35 3.49
N GLY A 159 0.26 -4.73 4.63
CA GLY A 159 -0.67 -3.61 4.70
C GLY A 159 -0.07 -2.22 4.39
N PRO A 160 -0.65 -1.17 4.98
CA PRO A 160 -0.35 0.22 4.62
C PRO A 160 1.06 0.68 5.00
N CYS A 161 1.66 0.12 6.06
CA CYS A 161 2.98 0.54 6.52
C CYS A 161 4.11 -0.03 5.67
N ILE A 162 3.98 -1.27 5.17
CA ILE A 162 4.98 -1.81 4.24
C ILE A 162 4.92 -1.13 2.87
N MET A 163 3.75 -0.67 2.42
CA MET A 163 3.63 0.18 1.23
C MET A 163 4.44 1.48 1.40
N GLY A 164 4.20 2.22 2.47
CA GLY A 164 4.96 3.44 2.77
C GLY A 164 6.46 3.20 2.89
N ALA A 165 6.85 2.14 3.61
CA ALA A 165 8.25 1.73 3.75
C ALA A 165 8.93 1.41 2.41
N SER A 166 8.22 0.70 1.53
CA SER A 166 8.72 0.32 0.20
C SER A 166 8.91 1.53 -0.70
N ILE A 167 7.96 2.47 -0.68
CA ILE A 167 8.04 3.73 -1.43
C ILE A 167 9.19 4.58 -0.93
N ASN A 168 9.30 4.80 0.39
CA ASN A 168 10.42 5.55 0.96
C ASN A 168 11.77 4.93 0.61
N SER A 169 11.90 3.61 0.72
CA SER A 169 13.13 2.91 0.34
C SER A 169 13.48 3.13 -1.12
N LEU A 170 12.51 3.13 -2.04
CA LEU A 170 12.75 3.41 -3.46
C LEU A 170 13.16 4.87 -3.70
N LEU A 171 12.61 5.80 -2.92
CA LEU A 171 12.95 7.22 -2.96
C LEU A 171 14.29 7.55 -2.29
N GLY A 172 15.05 6.56 -1.81
CA GLY A 172 16.32 6.77 -1.10
C GLY A 172 16.14 7.38 0.30
N ARG A 173 14.94 7.23 0.88
CA ARG A 173 14.55 7.76 2.19
C ARG A 173 14.59 6.66 3.25
N HIS A 174 14.64 7.04 4.52
CA HIS A 174 14.43 6.06 5.60
C HIS A 174 13.02 5.48 5.48
N MET A 175 12.83 4.18 5.72
CA MET A 175 11.54 3.51 5.48
C MET A 175 10.38 4.14 6.25
N GLN A 176 10.65 4.76 7.40
CA GLN A 176 9.64 5.46 8.19
C GLN A 176 9.62 6.98 7.98
N ASP A 177 10.28 7.54 6.96
CA ASP A 177 10.17 8.98 6.72
C ASP A 177 8.72 9.38 6.42
N GLN A 178 8.30 10.52 6.94
CA GLN A 178 6.89 10.93 6.88
C GLN A 178 6.48 11.35 5.47
N PHE A 179 5.24 11.05 5.10
CA PHE A 179 4.65 11.60 3.88
C PHE A 179 3.95 12.92 4.17
N GLU A 180 4.07 13.85 3.23
CA GLU A 180 3.31 15.09 3.21
C GLU A 180 2.14 14.94 2.24
N ILE A 181 1.03 15.61 2.52
CA ILE A 181 -0.15 15.63 1.65
C ILE A 181 0.17 16.47 0.40
N GLY A 182 -0.28 16.02 -0.77
CA GLY A 182 -0.06 16.69 -2.05
C GLY A 182 0.96 15.98 -2.92
N ASP A 183 1.60 16.73 -3.82
CA ASP A 183 2.66 16.20 -4.68
C ASP A 183 3.90 15.75 -3.91
N VAL A 184 4.41 14.57 -4.24
CA VAL A 184 5.71 14.09 -3.76
C VAL A 184 6.82 14.56 -4.70
N ASP A 185 7.71 15.42 -4.19
CA ASP A 185 8.99 15.70 -4.87
C ASP A 185 9.96 14.52 -4.67
N ILE A 186 10.07 13.68 -5.70
CA ILE A 186 10.93 12.50 -5.71
C ILE A 186 12.44 12.84 -5.64
N TRP A 187 12.82 14.12 -5.80
CA TRP A 187 14.19 14.63 -5.72
C TRP A 187 14.45 15.53 -4.51
N ARG A 188 13.54 15.55 -3.53
CA ARG A 188 13.62 16.45 -2.35
C ARG A 188 14.95 16.36 -1.62
N SER A 189 15.46 15.14 -1.42
CA SER A 189 16.71 14.89 -0.71
C SER A 189 17.91 15.53 -1.41
N GLU A 190 17.98 15.43 -2.72
CA GLU A 190 19.06 16.02 -3.53
C GLU A 190 18.99 17.54 -3.56
N ARG A 191 17.79 18.12 -3.60
CA ARG A 191 17.61 19.58 -3.53
C ARG A 191 18.02 20.14 -2.18
N ASN A 192 17.62 19.48 -1.07
CA ASN A 192 17.94 19.94 0.29
C ASN A 192 19.44 19.90 0.61
N ASN A 193 20.18 18.98 0.00
CA ASN A 193 21.62 18.84 0.20
C ASN A 193 22.47 19.83 -0.63
N ARG A 194 21.84 20.71 -1.41
CA ARG A 194 22.55 21.73 -2.21
C ARG A 194 22.23 23.14 -1.72
N SER A 195 23.26 23.98 -1.77
CA SER A 195 23.20 25.40 -1.44
C SER A 195 23.08 26.31 -2.67
N ASP A 196 22.98 25.77 -3.90
CA ASP A 196 22.97 26.55 -5.15
C ASP A 196 22.08 25.93 -6.25
N ASP A 197 21.53 26.77 -7.12
CA ASP A 197 20.38 26.57 -8.04
C ASP A 197 20.70 25.69 -9.28
N GLY A 198 21.70 24.81 -9.19
CA GLY A 198 22.20 23.99 -10.31
C GLY A 198 21.41 22.68 -10.53
N ASN A 199 21.32 22.23 -11.79
CA ASN A 199 20.68 20.97 -12.22
C ASN A 199 21.07 19.77 -11.33
N ILE A 200 20.06 19.03 -10.82
CA ILE A 200 20.23 17.81 -10.03
C ILE A 200 21.01 16.78 -10.84
N VAL A 201 22.13 16.30 -10.31
CA VAL A 201 22.93 15.24 -10.95
C VAL A 201 22.37 13.91 -10.45
N VAL A 202 21.74 13.16 -11.36
CA VAL A 202 21.12 11.86 -11.09
C VAL A 202 21.91 10.77 -11.80
N SER A 203 22.13 9.64 -11.14
CA SER A 203 22.73 8.46 -11.78
C SER A 203 21.83 7.97 -12.93
N PRO A 204 22.38 7.59 -14.10
CA PRO A 204 21.57 7.03 -15.19
C PRO A 204 20.73 5.81 -14.79
N ASP A 205 21.20 5.06 -13.78
CA ASP A 205 20.55 3.85 -13.26
C ASP A 205 19.66 4.11 -12.03
N ASP A 206 19.37 5.37 -11.69
CA ASP A 206 18.53 5.70 -10.55
C ASP A 206 17.08 5.19 -10.77
N PRO A 207 16.54 4.33 -9.88
CA PRO A 207 15.22 3.73 -10.08
C PRO A 207 14.08 4.75 -10.09
N ARG A 208 14.28 5.96 -9.54
CA ARG A 208 13.29 7.04 -9.58
C ARG A 208 13.05 7.57 -10.99
N LEU A 209 14.00 7.38 -11.91
CA LEU A 209 13.85 7.72 -13.33
C LEU A 209 12.83 6.82 -14.07
N LEU A 210 12.33 5.78 -13.40
CA LEU A 210 11.28 4.89 -13.89
C LEU A 210 9.89 5.28 -13.37
N ILE A 211 9.77 6.22 -12.43
CA ILE A 211 8.49 6.64 -11.86
C ILE A 211 7.73 7.44 -12.94
N PRO A 212 6.58 6.95 -13.44
CA PRO A 212 5.78 7.69 -14.39
C PRO A 212 4.92 8.73 -13.66
N GLY A 213 4.71 9.88 -14.30
CA GLY A 213 3.77 10.90 -13.84
C GLY A 213 4.05 11.45 -12.43
N ARG A 214 3.03 12.12 -11.88
CA ARG A 214 3.02 12.67 -10.52
C ARG A 214 2.60 11.62 -9.51
N THR A 215 3.16 11.75 -8.32
CA THR A 215 2.81 10.96 -7.14
C THR A 215 2.04 11.85 -6.18
N ILE A 216 0.78 11.52 -5.91
CA ILE A 216 -0.14 12.34 -5.10
C ILE A 216 -0.49 11.61 -3.80
N ILE A 217 -0.26 12.26 -2.66
CA ILE A 217 -0.71 11.79 -1.36
C ILE A 217 -2.01 12.50 -0.97
N LEU A 218 -3.11 11.75 -0.89
CA LEU A 218 -4.41 12.29 -0.49
C LEU A 218 -4.47 12.49 1.03
N MET A 219 -5.18 13.53 1.46
CA MET A 219 -5.50 13.71 2.87
C MET A 219 -6.56 12.70 3.30
N GLN A 220 -6.31 12.01 4.42
CA GLN A 220 -7.31 11.20 5.11
C GLN A 220 -7.84 11.96 6.34
N LYS A 221 -9.17 11.99 6.51
CA LYS A 221 -9.87 12.47 7.72
C LYS A 221 -10.86 11.41 8.18
N LYS A 222 -10.63 10.79 9.35
CA LYS A 222 -11.49 9.69 9.83
C LYS A 222 -12.82 10.09 10.47
N ASP A 223 -12.98 11.34 10.90
CA ASP A 223 -14.23 11.77 11.56
C ASP A 223 -14.84 13.02 10.92
N ASP A 224 -14.89 13.07 9.59
CA ASP A 224 -15.59 14.15 8.88
C ASP A 224 -17.03 13.74 8.57
N MET A 225 -17.96 14.14 9.44
CA MET A 225 -19.39 13.83 9.35
C MET A 225 -19.74 12.33 9.40
N GLY A 226 -18.97 11.53 10.14
CA GLY A 226 -19.25 10.10 10.37
C GLY A 226 -18.70 9.14 9.30
N ALA A 227 -17.83 9.62 8.42
CA ALA A 227 -17.23 8.88 7.32
C ALA A 227 -15.72 9.18 7.21
N HIS A 228 -14.90 8.20 6.85
CA HIS A 228 -13.51 8.50 6.46
C HIS A 228 -13.53 9.16 5.08
N ARG A 229 -12.82 10.28 4.90
CA ARG A 229 -12.75 10.97 3.59
C ARG A 229 -11.34 11.05 3.07
N PHE A 230 -11.21 10.85 1.76
CA PHE A 230 -9.96 10.91 1.01
C PHE A 230 -10.00 12.11 0.06
N THR A 231 -9.23 13.15 0.36
CA THR A 231 -9.34 14.47 -0.29
C THR A 231 -8.06 14.81 -1.04
N TRP A 232 -8.19 15.23 -2.29
CA TRP A 232 -7.11 15.91 -3.01
C TRP A 232 -7.22 17.41 -2.72
N VAL A 233 -6.42 17.85 -1.74
CA VAL A 233 -6.52 19.20 -1.15
C VAL A 233 -6.31 20.30 -2.19
N GLU A 234 -5.30 20.17 -3.05
CA GLU A 234 -4.96 21.18 -4.08
C GLU A 234 -6.09 21.40 -5.09
N LYS A 235 -6.86 20.35 -5.40
CA LYS A 235 -8.02 20.43 -6.30
C LYS A 235 -9.33 20.70 -5.58
N ASN A 236 -9.34 20.71 -4.25
CA ASN A 236 -10.53 20.84 -3.40
C ASN A 236 -11.63 19.81 -3.76
N ILE A 237 -11.23 18.56 -3.99
CA ILE A 237 -12.15 17.45 -4.31
C ILE A 237 -12.05 16.32 -3.29
N VAL A 238 -13.18 15.76 -2.90
CA VAL A 238 -13.26 14.49 -2.17
C VAL A 238 -13.28 13.37 -3.21
N VAL A 239 -12.21 12.59 -3.27
CA VAL A 239 -12.09 11.50 -4.24
C VAL A 239 -13.03 10.37 -3.87
N ALA A 240 -12.98 9.96 -2.61
CA ALA A 240 -13.77 8.86 -2.08
C ALA A 240 -14.00 9.02 -0.57
N ALA A 241 -14.94 8.25 -0.04
CA ALA A 241 -15.24 8.18 1.39
C ALA A 241 -15.58 6.74 1.82
N THR A 242 -15.46 6.40 3.10
CA THR A 242 -16.02 5.17 3.68
C THR A 242 -17.33 5.47 4.40
N ASP A 243 -18.28 4.55 4.38
CA ASP A 243 -19.55 4.73 5.10
C ASP A 243 -19.49 4.04 6.48
N MET A 244 -19.72 4.77 7.57
CA MET A 244 -19.73 4.23 8.95
C MET A 244 -21.01 4.66 9.71
N PRO A 245 -22.19 4.16 9.29
CA PRO A 245 -23.02 3.49 10.28
C PRO A 245 -23.83 2.24 9.84
N ASP A 246 -23.94 1.90 8.55
CA ASP A 246 -25.00 0.96 8.09
C ASP A 246 -24.53 -0.45 7.64
N TYR A 247 -23.23 -0.76 7.66
CA TYR A 247 -22.67 -1.95 6.97
C TYR A 247 -22.00 -3.02 7.86
N ASP A 248 -22.39 -3.11 9.13
CA ASP A 248 -22.03 -4.26 9.99
C ASP A 248 -23.18 -5.29 10.03
N ASP A 249 -23.71 -5.63 8.85
CA ASP A 249 -24.61 -6.78 8.63
C ASP A 249 -23.84 -8.09 8.45
N ARG A 250 -22.50 -8.02 8.49
CA ARG A 250 -21.63 -9.20 8.50
C ARG A 250 -21.79 -9.91 9.85
N PRO A 251 -22.07 -11.22 9.87
CA PRO A 251 -21.87 -11.99 11.09
C PRO A 251 -20.42 -11.75 11.54
N PRO A 252 -20.15 -11.59 12.86
CA PRO A 252 -18.82 -11.26 13.35
C PRO A 252 -17.81 -12.25 12.77
N THR A 253 -17.08 -11.81 11.75
CA THR A 253 -15.94 -12.53 11.21
C THR A 253 -14.80 -12.39 12.21
N GLY A 254 -13.80 -13.26 12.13
CA GLY A 254 -12.63 -13.21 13.00
C GLY A 254 -12.05 -11.79 13.14
N GLU A 255 -11.34 -11.53 14.25
CA GLU A 255 -10.75 -10.23 14.57
C GLU A 255 -10.00 -9.63 13.36
N HIS A 256 -10.36 -8.40 12.96
CA HIS A 256 -9.61 -7.64 11.96
C HIS A 256 -8.14 -7.56 12.37
N TYR A 257 -7.20 -7.71 11.44
CA TYR A 257 -5.79 -7.91 11.78
C TYR A 257 -5.12 -6.77 12.53
N SER A 258 -5.58 -5.54 12.33
CA SER A 258 -5.19 -4.39 13.15
C SER A 258 -5.60 -4.50 14.63
N LYS A 259 -6.43 -5.49 14.98
CA LYS A 259 -6.83 -5.86 16.34
C LYS A 259 -6.13 -7.13 16.84
N VAL A 260 -5.35 -7.83 16.00
CA VAL A 260 -4.72 -9.13 16.32
C VAL A 260 -3.35 -8.96 17.00
N HIS A 261 -3.16 -7.87 17.77
CA HIS A 261 -2.00 -7.73 18.64
C HIS A 261 -2.17 -8.67 19.82
N ASP A 262 -1.50 -9.82 19.75
CA ASP A 262 -1.61 -10.84 20.79
C ASP A 262 -1.09 -10.31 22.12
N LYS A 263 -1.91 -10.43 23.16
CA LYS A 263 -1.44 -10.45 24.54
C LYS A 263 -0.38 -11.56 24.64
N SER A 264 0.89 -11.15 24.72
CA SER A 264 2.05 -11.95 25.14
C SER A 264 2.74 -12.87 24.11
N GLY A 265 2.44 -12.79 22.80
CA GLY A 265 3.06 -13.64 21.77
C GLY A 265 3.72 -12.85 20.63
N ILE A 266 4.80 -13.37 20.06
CA ILE A 266 5.42 -12.79 18.84
C ILE A 266 4.47 -13.08 17.66
N TYR A 267 3.86 -12.03 17.11
CA TYR A 267 3.01 -12.13 15.93
C TYR A 267 3.81 -12.67 14.74
N GLY A 268 3.19 -13.57 13.95
CA GLY A 268 3.82 -14.19 12.76
C GLY A 268 3.88 -15.72 12.79
N LEU A 269 4.41 -16.32 13.87
CA LEU A 269 4.78 -17.75 13.87
C LEU A 269 3.62 -18.76 13.79
N LYS A 270 2.40 -18.40 14.24
CA LYS A 270 1.25 -19.33 14.24
C LYS A 270 -0.04 -18.74 13.70
N LYS A 271 -0.12 -17.42 13.55
CA LYS A 271 -1.33 -16.71 13.12
C LYS A 271 -1.25 -16.18 11.69
N LEU A 272 -0.04 -16.05 11.16
CA LEU A 272 0.20 -15.44 9.86
C LEU A 272 0.53 -16.48 8.79
N TYR A 273 1.41 -17.43 9.10
CA TYR A 273 1.91 -18.41 8.12
C TYR A 273 1.34 -19.82 8.36
N THR A 274 1.08 -20.55 7.28
CA THR A 274 0.59 -21.94 7.32
C THR A 274 1.64 -22.95 7.79
N ASN A 275 2.94 -22.61 7.71
CA ASN A 275 4.06 -23.39 8.22
C ASN A 275 5.27 -22.48 8.57
N ASN A 276 6.32 -23.08 9.15
CA ASN A 276 7.51 -22.37 9.65
C ASN A 276 8.77 -22.55 8.78
N ILE A 277 8.63 -23.02 7.54
CA ILE A 277 9.77 -23.21 6.63
C ILE A 277 10.03 -21.89 5.89
N SER A 278 11.27 -21.41 5.97
CA SER A 278 11.75 -20.23 5.21
C SER A 278 12.44 -20.65 3.92
N ALA A 279 12.30 -19.84 2.87
CA ALA A 279 12.95 -20.08 1.59
C ALA A 279 14.39 -19.53 1.53
N ASP A 280 14.72 -18.49 2.31
CA ASP A 280 16.02 -17.81 2.35
C ASP A 280 16.55 -17.40 0.95
N GLU A 281 15.64 -16.98 0.07
CA GLU A 281 15.92 -16.56 -1.31
C GLU A 281 15.63 -15.06 -1.49
N GLU A 282 16.43 -14.39 -2.33
CA GLU A 282 16.18 -12.99 -2.71
C GLU A 282 15.39 -12.93 -4.02
N ILE A 283 14.13 -12.48 -3.95
CA ILE A 283 13.32 -12.17 -5.13
C ILE A 283 13.45 -10.69 -5.44
N ARG A 284 13.61 -10.36 -6.72
CA ARG A 284 13.58 -8.98 -7.24
C ARG A 284 12.62 -8.87 -8.41
N ILE A 285 11.77 -7.85 -8.38
CA ILE A 285 10.89 -7.50 -9.51
C ILE A 285 11.54 -6.33 -10.24
N ILE A 286 11.93 -6.54 -11.49
CA ILE A 286 12.59 -5.53 -12.32
C ILE A 286 11.59 -5.02 -13.35
N ILE A 287 11.39 -3.70 -13.37
CA ILE A 287 10.60 -3.03 -14.40
C ILE A 287 11.54 -2.39 -15.41
N SER A 288 11.45 -2.83 -16.65
CA SER A 288 12.24 -2.28 -17.77
C SER A 288 11.49 -1.13 -18.44
N LYS A 289 12.23 -0.12 -18.92
CA LYS A 289 11.66 0.85 -19.87
C LYS A 289 11.35 0.11 -21.17
N VAL A 290 10.09 0.13 -21.59
CA VAL A 290 9.69 -0.29 -22.94
C VAL A 290 10.02 0.83 -23.93
#